data_AF-A0A1C4XUF7-F1
#
_entry.id   AF-A0A1C4XUF7-F1
#
_cell.length_a   1.000
_cell.length_b   1.000
_cell.length_c   1.000
_cell.angle_alpha   90.00
_cell.angle_beta   90.00
_cell.angle_gamma   90.00
#
_symmetry.space_group_name_H-M   'P 1'
#
loop_
_entity.id
_entity.type
_entity.pdbx_description
1 polymer ?
#
loop_
_entity_poly.entity_id
_entity_poly.type
_entity_poly.pdbx_seq_one_letter_code
_entity_poly.pdbx_strand_id
1 'polypeptide(L)'
;MPNRTRKRRRRLAAEWRPTRAATASTRQIRLLTAVRVEAAPVRELFPGIRLRPLWRGPHGAQAAVLEMDPGASWPRRDVHAPGPEEVYVLDGTFHDGARDYPAGTFLHAPAGSWHVPATVTGCRLFLFYPGGLGHRTQAVGHRAPVAGTAGRVPWIRGGAGVSDRWEAAAEAQIRTAQERGEFDNLPGAGRPLPGRGTPYDESWWIKSFLEREKLPSDLLLPTPLLLRRRIERVPDEVRDLPTEAAVRAYVADLNREVVAWLRNPTGPQVVVRPANADEVVAGWRAARERAHAEAVAAARSAPGPQHGPRRRWQWPWRGPRRS
;
A
#
# COMPACT_ATOMS: atom_id res chain seq x y z
N MET A 1 7.46 76.21 29.22
CA MET A 1 7.59 77.03 27.99
C MET A 1 8.79 77.95 28.17
N PRO A 2 9.61 78.22 27.13
CA PRO A 2 9.76 77.45 25.87
C PRO A 2 10.57 76.15 26.18
N ASN A 3 11.52 75.55 25.42
CA ASN A 3 12.03 75.76 24.06
C ASN A 3 12.57 74.44 23.43
N ARG A 4 13.22 74.51 22.26
CA ARG A 4 14.01 73.47 21.57
C ARG A 4 15.38 74.05 21.17
N THR A 5 16.41 73.23 20.92
CA THR A 5 17.02 73.05 19.56
C THR A 5 18.25 72.10 19.49
N ARG A 6 18.12 71.04 18.68
CA ARG A 6 19.05 70.52 17.65
C ARG A 6 20.60 70.73 17.72
N LYS A 7 21.28 69.58 17.46
CA LYS A 7 22.40 69.31 16.49
C LYS A 7 23.90 69.28 16.96
N ARG A 8 24.49 68.09 16.69
CA ARG A 8 25.79 67.79 16.01
C ARG A 8 27.08 67.46 16.82
N ARG A 9 27.44 66.16 16.70
CA ARG A 9 28.74 65.58 16.23
C ARG A 9 30.06 65.83 17.02
N ARG A 10 30.56 64.75 17.64
CA ARG A 10 31.89 64.11 17.40
C ARG A 10 31.66 62.59 17.51
N ARG A 11 31.99 61.72 16.54
CA ARG A 11 33.32 61.27 16.06
C ARG A 11 34.21 60.70 17.18
N LEU A 12 34.11 59.38 17.38
CA LEU A 12 35.27 58.49 17.35
C LEU A 12 35.11 57.53 16.16
N ALA A 13 36.19 56.90 15.72
CA ALA A 13 36.19 56.05 14.53
C ALA A 13 37.01 54.77 14.74
N ALA A 14 36.43 53.65 14.30
CA ALA A 14 37.09 52.41 13.93
C ALA A 14 36.22 51.86 12.78
N GLU A 15 36.46 52.23 11.52
CA GLU A 15 37.56 51.76 10.68
C GLU A 15 37.57 50.22 10.55
N TRP A 16 36.56 49.69 9.87
CA TRP A 16 36.75 48.53 9.00
C TRP A 16 36.45 48.95 7.55
N ARG A 17 37.40 48.74 6.64
CA ARG A 17 37.25 49.06 5.21
C ARG A 17 36.87 47.79 4.45
N PRO A 18 35.85 47.83 3.57
CA PRO A 18 35.49 46.69 2.76
C PRO A 18 36.49 46.49 1.61
N THR A 19 37.07 45.30 1.53
CA THR A 19 37.79 44.87 0.32
C THR A 19 36.79 44.67 -0.83
N ARG A 20 37.21 44.96 -2.07
CA ARG A 20 36.34 44.93 -3.26
C ARG A 20 35.72 43.56 -3.51
N ALA A 21 34.53 43.58 -4.13
CA ALA A 21 33.76 42.39 -4.45
C ALA A 21 34.50 41.43 -5.41
N ALA A 22 34.43 40.14 -5.09
CA ALA A 22 34.48 39.08 -6.09
C ALA A 22 33.05 38.73 -6.51
N THR A 23 32.87 38.50 -7.81
CA THR A 23 31.61 38.22 -8.52
C THR A 23 30.72 37.15 -7.89
N ALA A 24 29.41 37.29 -8.07
CA ALA A 24 28.39 36.36 -7.58
C ALA A 24 28.61 34.89 -8.02
N SER A 25 28.38 33.95 -7.10
CA SER A 25 28.24 32.53 -7.40
C SER A 25 26.80 32.09 -7.13
N THR A 26 25.95 32.14 -8.16
CA THR A 26 24.57 31.65 -8.09
C THR A 26 24.53 30.12 -8.15
N ARG A 27 24.91 29.48 -7.04
CA ARG A 27 24.76 28.05 -6.68
C ARG A 27 24.67 28.00 -5.14
N GLN A 28 23.89 27.16 -4.47
CA GLN A 28 23.53 25.79 -4.82
C GLN A 28 22.21 25.32 -4.16
N ILE A 29 21.04 25.79 -4.61
CA ILE A 29 19.74 25.17 -4.25
C ILE A 29 19.64 23.84 -5.01
N ARG A 30 19.92 22.70 -4.36
CA ARG A 30 20.19 21.46 -5.13
C ARG A 30 19.95 20.08 -4.49
N LEU A 31 19.07 19.95 -3.49
CA LEU A 31 18.71 18.64 -2.90
C LEU A 31 17.20 18.33 -2.81
N LEU A 32 16.31 19.25 -3.17
CA LEU A 32 14.89 18.91 -3.36
C LEU A 32 14.67 18.39 -4.78
N THR A 33 14.04 17.22 -4.93
CA THR A 33 13.45 16.79 -6.20
C THR A 33 11.97 17.15 -6.20
N ALA A 34 11.55 18.05 -7.09
CA ALA A 34 10.16 18.40 -7.30
C ALA A 34 9.81 18.16 -8.76
N VAL A 35 8.77 17.35 -9.02
CA VAL A 35 8.30 17.00 -10.36
C VAL A 35 6.79 17.19 -10.40
N ARG A 36 6.31 17.96 -11.39
CA ARG A 36 4.88 18.01 -11.71
C ARG A 36 4.52 16.78 -12.52
N VAL A 37 3.46 16.07 -12.12
CA VAL A 37 3.05 14.80 -12.76
C VAL A 37 2.77 14.99 -14.25
N GLU A 38 2.10 16.08 -14.60
CA GLU A 38 1.79 16.47 -15.98
C GLU A 38 3.06 16.63 -16.85
N ALA A 39 4.16 17.09 -16.26
CA ALA A 39 5.45 17.31 -16.93
C ALA A 39 6.42 16.11 -16.82
N ALA A 40 6.07 15.07 -16.07
CA ALA A 40 6.84 13.84 -16.02
C ALA A 40 6.68 13.05 -17.33
N PRO A 41 7.75 12.44 -17.87
CA PRO A 41 7.68 11.70 -19.12
C PRO A 41 6.74 10.49 -18.97
N VAL A 42 5.81 10.35 -19.90
CA VAL A 42 4.85 9.25 -19.92
C VAL A 42 5.38 8.09 -20.78
N ARG A 43 5.17 6.86 -20.31
CA ARG A 43 5.43 5.63 -21.07
C ARG A 43 4.23 4.69 -20.93
N GLU A 44 3.64 4.30 -22.04
CA GLU A 44 2.66 3.21 -22.06
C GLU A 44 3.34 1.88 -21.67
N LEU A 45 2.76 1.15 -20.72
CA LEU A 45 3.22 -0.17 -20.28
C LEU A 45 2.48 -1.28 -21.04
N PHE A 46 1.17 -1.09 -21.18
CA PHE A 46 0.21 -1.95 -21.87
C PHE A 46 -0.86 -1.03 -22.48
N PRO A 47 -1.67 -1.48 -23.46
CA PRO A 47 -2.71 -0.65 -24.08
C PRO A 47 -3.63 -0.01 -23.04
N GLY A 48 -3.72 1.33 -23.06
CA GLY A 48 -4.55 2.11 -22.12
C GLY A 48 -3.97 2.25 -20.70
N ILE A 49 -2.71 1.87 -20.49
CA ILE A 49 -2.05 1.84 -19.18
C ILE A 49 -0.71 2.57 -19.28
N ARG A 50 -0.60 3.72 -18.60
CA ARG A 50 0.51 4.67 -18.76
C ARG A 50 1.20 4.97 -17.44
N LEU A 51 2.52 4.87 -17.41
CA LEU A 51 3.36 5.16 -16.24
C LEU A 51 4.14 6.46 -16.44
N ARG A 52 4.17 7.29 -15.39
CA ARG A 52 4.94 8.53 -15.28
C ARG A 52 5.94 8.42 -14.13
N PRO A 53 7.21 8.08 -14.39
CA PRO A 53 8.23 8.04 -13.34
C PRO A 53 8.46 9.44 -12.76
N LEU A 54 8.32 9.58 -11.45
CA LEU A 54 8.52 10.86 -10.74
C LEU A 54 9.92 10.94 -10.11
N TRP A 55 10.41 9.84 -9.55
CA TRP A 55 11.67 9.81 -8.81
C TRP A 55 12.33 8.43 -8.80
N ARG A 56 13.66 8.41 -8.68
CA ARG A 56 14.47 7.23 -8.37
C ARG A 56 15.53 7.61 -7.34
N GLY A 57 15.72 6.76 -6.34
CA GLY A 57 16.65 6.97 -5.24
C GLY A 57 17.70 5.87 -5.07
N PRO A 58 18.43 5.90 -3.95
CA PRO A 58 19.36 4.85 -3.54
C PRO A 58 18.69 3.47 -3.49
N HIS A 59 19.50 2.42 -3.58
CA HIS A 59 19.08 1.00 -3.51
C HIS A 59 17.97 0.60 -4.51
N GLY A 60 17.74 1.41 -5.53
CA GLY A 60 16.76 1.15 -6.59
C GLY A 60 15.35 1.67 -6.31
N ALA A 61 15.11 2.32 -5.17
CA ALA A 61 13.80 2.82 -4.74
C ALA A 61 13.19 3.82 -5.75
N GLN A 62 11.87 3.78 -5.99
CA GLN A 62 11.23 4.59 -7.05
C GLN A 62 9.85 5.09 -6.64
N ALA A 63 9.45 6.24 -7.20
CA ALA A 63 8.10 6.76 -7.14
C ALA A 63 7.58 7.07 -8.56
N ALA A 64 6.31 6.78 -8.81
CA ALA A 64 5.65 7.02 -10.09
C ALA A 64 4.17 7.38 -9.91
N VAL A 65 3.55 7.92 -10.96
CA VAL A 65 2.09 7.88 -11.14
C VAL A 65 1.75 6.90 -12.24
N LEU A 66 0.67 6.16 -12.06
CA LEU A 66 0.09 5.27 -13.06
C LEU A 66 -1.31 5.79 -13.43
N GLU A 67 -1.63 5.75 -14.72
CA GLU A 67 -2.90 6.18 -15.30
C GLU A 67 -3.47 4.99 -16.08
N MET A 68 -4.67 4.52 -15.72
CA MET A 68 -5.37 3.39 -16.35
C MET A 68 -6.71 3.85 -16.92
N ASP A 69 -6.93 3.59 -18.21
CA ASP A 69 -8.19 3.91 -18.89
C ASP A 69 -9.35 2.98 -18.45
N PRO A 70 -10.63 3.39 -18.62
CA PRO A 70 -11.78 2.55 -18.30
C PRO A 70 -11.75 1.20 -19.03
N GLY A 71 -11.93 0.11 -18.27
CA GLY A 71 -11.84 -1.27 -18.78
C GLY A 71 -10.42 -1.81 -18.95
N ALA A 72 -9.36 -1.02 -18.69
CA ALA A 72 -7.99 -1.49 -18.82
C ALA A 72 -7.60 -2.48 -17.71
N SER A 73 -6.81 -3.50 -18.07
CA SER A 73 -6.29 -4.49 -17.14
C SER A 73 -4.92 -5.04 -17.56
N TRP A 74 -4.18 -5.58 -16.59
CA TRP A 74 -2.89 -6.22 -16.81
C TRP A 74 -3.08 -7.52 -17.62
N PRO A 75 -2.35 -7.73 -18.73
CA PRO A 75 -2.52 -8.91 -19.57
C PRO A 75 -1.98 -10.23 -18.96
N ARG A 76 -1.60 -10.21 -17.67
CA ARG A 76 -0.87 -11.26 -16.94
C ARG A 76 -0.66 -10.85 -15.48
N ARG A 77 -0.40 -11.81 -14.59
CA ARG A 77 -0.05 -11.55 -13.18
C ARG A 77 1.10 -10.54 -13.05
N ASP A 78 0.94 -9.54 -12.19
CA ASP A 78 2.06 -8.76 -11.66
C ASP A 78 2.58 -9.38 -10.36
N VAL A 79 3.87 -9.29 -10.09
CA VAL A 79 4.53 -9.98 -8.97
C VAL A 79 5.52 -9.04 -8.29
N HIS A 80 5.26 -8.72 -7.03
CA HIS A 80 6.00 -7.72 -6.27
C HIS A 80 7.32 -8.30 -5.77
N ALA A 81 8.38 -8.08 -6.53
CA ALA A 81 9.73 -8.50 -6.20
C ALA A 81 10.75 -7.44 -6.69
N PRO A 82 11.96 -7.38 -6.10
CA PRO A 82 12.39 -8.05 -4.87
C PRO A 82 11.80 -7.42 -3.60
N GLY A 83 11.29 -6.18 -3.68
CA GLY A 83 10.63 -5.46 -2.59
C GLY A 83 9.11 -5.40 -2.73
N PRO A 84 8.42 -4.78 -1.75
CA PRO A 84 6.99 -4.52 -1.82
C PRO A 84 6.66 -3.37 -2.78
N GLU A 85 5.38 -3.27 -3.12
CA GLU A 85 4.77 -2.10 -3.75
C GLU A 85 3.80 -1.43 -2.76
N GLU A 86 3.80 -0.11 -2.75
CA GLU A 86 2.86 0.71 -1.99
C GLU A 86 2.06 1.57 -2.97
N VAL A 87 0.74 1.49 -2.87
CA VAL A 87 -0.21 2.10 -3.81
C VAL A 87 -1.10 3.07 -3.06
N TYR A 88 -1.33 4.25 -3.62
CA TYR A 88 -2.38 5.15 -3.17
C TYR A 88 -3.29 5.54 -4.34
N VAL A 89 -4.57 5.23 -4.26
CA VAL A 89 -5.56 5.54 -5.31
C VAL A 89 -5.86 7.04 -5.24
N LEU A 90 -5.38 7.80 -6.24
CA LEU A 90 -5.56 9.26 -6.31
C LEU A 90 -6.94 9.64 -6.86
N ASP A 91 -7.43 8.87 -7.83
CA ASP A 91 -8.69 9.10 -8.53
C ASP A 91 -9.24 7.79 -9.14
N GLY A 92 -10.55 7.73 -9.35
CA GLY A 92 -11.27 6.57 -9.89
C GLY A 92 -11.33 5.36 -8.95
N THR A 93 -11.39 4.16 -9.53
CA THR A 93 -11.47 2.89 -8.78
C THR A 93 -10.45 1.89 -9.32
N PHE A 94 -9.54 1.44 -8.45
CA PHE A 94 -8.58 0.38 -8.73
C PHE A 94 -9.14 -1.00 -8.40
N HIS A 95 -8.78 -2.03 -9.15
CA HIS A 95 -9.15 -3.42 -8.88
C HIS A 95 -7.89 -4.30 -8.88
N ASP A 96 -7.67 -5.13 -7.85
CA ASP A 96 -6.48 -6.02 -7.75
C ASP A 96 -6.69 -7.39 -8.41
N GLY A 97 -7.89 -7.68 -8.91
CA GLY A 97 -8.30 -8.99 -9.41
C GLY A 97 -9.19 -9.77 -8.42
N ALA A 98 -9.42 -9.22 -7.23
CA ALA A 98 -10.31 -9.76 -6.20
C ALA A 98 -11.24 -8.71 -5.57
N ARG A 99 -10.84 -7.43 -5.48
CA ARG A 99 -11.58 -6.36 -4.79
C ARG A 99 -11.39 -5.01 -5.48
N ASP A 100 -12.40 -4.15 -5.33
CA ASP A 100 -12.37 -2.73 -5.73
C ASP A 100 -11.87 -1.83 -4.59
N TYR A 101 -11.05 -0.86 -4.94
CA TYR A 101 -10.42 0.13 -4.05
C TYR A 101 -10.62 1.54 -4.64
N PRO A 102 -11.55 2.35 -4.10
CA PRO A 102 -11.83 3.69 -4.61
C PRO A 102 -10.73 4.70 -4.24
N ALA A 103 -10.77 5.87 -4.86
CA ALA A 103 -9.93 7.03 -4.53
C ALA A 103 -9.87 7.31 -3.01
N GLY A 104 -8.67 7.65 -2.52
CA GLY A 104 -8.35 7.79 -1.10
C GLY A 104 -7.81 6.52 -0.44
N THR A 105 -7.89 5.35 -1.10
CA THR A 105 -7.44 4.07 -0.52
C THR A 105 -5.92 3.89 -0.64
N PHE A 106 -5.30 3.45 0.46
CA PHE A 106 -3.92 2.96 0.50
C PHE A 106 -3.89 1.43 0.44
N LEU A 107 -2.95 0.86 -0.33
CA LEU A 107 -2.66 -0.56 -0.36
C LEU A 107 -1.15 -0.79 -0.15
N HIS A 108 -0.80 -1.81 0.61
CA HIS A 108 0.58 -2.32 0.71
C HIS A 108 0.60 -3.76 0.19
N ALA A 109 1.34 -4.01 -0.87
CA ALA A 109 1.55 -5.32 -1.48
C ALA A 109 2.92 -5.86 -1.06
N PRO A 110 3.00 -6.85 -0.14
CA PRO A 110 4.27 -7.34 0.39
C PRO A 110 5.17 -7.98 -0.67
N ALA A 111 6.48 -7.96 -0.43
CA ALA A 111 7.43 -8.67 -1.28
C ALA A 111 7.08 -10.18 -1.36
N GLY A 112 6.89 -10.67 -2.59
CA GLY A 112 6.47 -12.04 -2.90
C GLY A 112 4.98 -12.21 -3.19
N SER A 113 4.13 -11.20 -2.94
CA SER A 113 2.72 -11.24 -3.36
C SER A 113 2.57 -11.03 -4.88
N TRP A 114 1.36 -11.25 -5.39
CA TRP A 114 1.01 -11.04 -6.79
C TRP A 114 -0.47 -10.65 -6.90
N HIS A 115 -0.83 -9.91 -7.95
CA HIS A 115 -2.20 -9.51 -8.24
C HIS A 115 -2.42 -9.32 -9.76
N VAL A 116 -3.63 -8.96 -10.19
CA VAL A 116 -3.96 -8.64 -11.59
C VAL A 116 -4.65 -7.27 -11.64
N PRO A 117 -3.88 -6.17 -11.69
CA PRO A 117 -4.40 -4.81 -11.78
C PRO A 117 -5.43 -4.62 -12.90
N ALA A 118 -6.57 -4.03 -12.58
CA ALA A 118 -7.64 -3.69 -13.50
C ALA A 118 -8.40 -2.43 -13.05
N THR A 119 -9.27 -1.91 -13.91
CA THR A 119 -10.27 -0.90 -13.54
C THR A 119 -11.49 -0.97 -14.47
N VAL A 120 -12.69 -0.75 -13.92
CA VAL A 120 -13.91 -0.60 -14.72
C VAL A 120 -14.10 0.84 -15.18
N THR A 121 -13.90 1.80 -14.27
CA THR A 121 -14.21 3.23 -14.45
C THR A 121 -13.02 4.09 -14.88
N GLY A 122 -11.81 3.51 -14.91
CA GLY A 122 -10.55 4.24 -14.97
C GLY A 122 -10.04 4.52 -13.56
N CYS A 123 -8.71 4.63 -13.42
CA CYS A 123 -8.10 5.05 -12.16
C CYS A 123 -6.72 5.67 -12.35
N ARG A 124 -6.30 6.46 -11.36
CA ARG A 124 -4.98 7.07 -11.29
C ARG A 124 -4.36 6.79 -9.93
N LEU A 125 -3.16 6.22 -9.92
CA LEU A 125 -2.48 5.75 -8.71
C LEU A 125 -1.16 6.51 -8.50
N PHE A 126 -0.81 6.78 -7.25
CA PHE A 126 0.59 6.98 -6.86
C PHE A 126 1.18 5.62 -6.48
N LEU A 127 2.37 5.32 -6.99
CA LEU A 127 3.08 4.06 -6.76
C LEU A 127 4.44 4.35 -6.14
N PHE A 128 4.77 3.67 -5.04
CA PHE A 128 6.06 3.74 -4.38
C PHE A 128 6.64 2.33 -4.19
N TYR A 129 7.94 2.21 -4.42
CA TYR A 129 8.67 0.94 -4.37
C TYR A 129 9.92 1.14 -3.51
N PRO A 130 9.85 0.95 -2.17
CA PRO A 130 11.00 1.20 -1.29
C PRO A 130 12.18 0.25 -1.56
N GLY A 131 11.90 -0.99 -1.96
CA GLY A 131 12.93 -1.95 -2.41
C GLY A 131 13.24 -1.92 -3.92
N GLY A 132 12.63 -0.98 -4.66
CA GLY A 132 12.77 -0.84 -6.11
C GLY A 132 11.98 -1.87 -6.96
N LEU A 133 11.72 -1.51 -8.22
CA LEU A 133 11.03 -2.41 -9.15
C LEU A 133 11.93 -3.55 -9.63
N GLY A 134 11.48 -4.79 -9.44
CA GLY A 134 11.99 -5.99 -10.10
C GLY A 134 10.87 -6.81 -10.74
N HIS A 135 10.06 -6.15 -11.58
CA HIS A 135 8.89 -6.70 -12.29
C HIS A 135 9.24 -7.92 -13.18
N ARG A 136 9.42 -9.09 -12.56
CA ARG A 136 9.50 -10.38 -13.25
C ARG A 136 8.12 -10.80 -13.72
N THR A 137 7.71 -10.12 -14.78
CA THR A 137 6.86 -10.63 -15.86
C THR A 137 7.12 -12.13 -16.05
N GLN A 138 6.26 -12.99 -15.50
CA GLN A 138 6.31 -14.41 -15.80
C GLN A 138 5.57 -14.67 -17.11
N ALA A 139 6.32 -14.66 -18.20
CA ALA A 139 5.90 -15.34 -19.42
C ALA A 139 5.95 -16.86 -19.18
N VAL A 140 5.00 -17.59 -19.76
CA VAL A 140 4.96 -19.05 -19.66
C VAL A 140 5.94 -19.66 -20.67
N GLY A 141 7.16 -19.96 -20.22
CA GLY A 141 8.06 -20.91 -20.91
C GLY A 141 9.51 -20.45 -21.16
N HIS A 142 10.40 -21.46 -21.16
CA HIS A 142 11.80 -21.44 -21.63
C HIS A 142 12.82 -20.62 -20.80
N ARG A 143 14.12 -20.89 -21.02
CA ARG A 143 15.13 -20.97 -19.92
C ARG A 143 16.55 -20.54 -20.33
N ALA A 144 17.14 -19.62 -19.56
CA ALA A 144 18.59 -19.31 -19.45
C ALA A 144 19.27 -18.68 -20.71
N PRO A 145 20.52 -18.14 -20.63
CA PRO A 145 21.44 -18.00 -19.48
C PRO A 145 21.82 -16.51 -19.15
N VAL A 146 22.94 -16.30 -18.47
CA VAL A 146 23.38 -15.02 -17.85
C VAL A 146 24.80 -14.63 -18.29
N ALA A 147 25.04 -13.34 -18.60
CA ALA A 147 26.37 -12.70 -18.64
C ALA A 147 26.24 -11.16 -18.56
N GLY A 148 27.22 -10.44 -18.00
CA GLY A 148 27.19 -8.96 -17.95
C GLY A 148 28.02 -8.28 -16.85
N THR A 149 29.35 -8.31 -16.98
CA THR A 149 30.39 -7.61 -16.20
C THR A 149 30.01 -6.33 -15.43
N ALA A 150 30.40 -6.24 -14.15
CA ALA A 150 30.32 -5.00 -13.36
C ALA A 150 31.51 -4.05 -13.60
N GLY A 151 31.22 -2.76 -13.85
CA GLY A 151 32.21 -1.68 -13.91
C GLY A 151 32.41 -0.98 -12.56
N ARG A 152 33.65 -0.68 -12.19
CA ARG A 152 34.00 0.09 -10.97
C ARG A 152 34.08 1.58 -11.29
N VAL A 153 33.69 2.44 -10.34
CA VAL A 153 33.91 3.90 -10.40
C VAL A 153 34.53 4.36 -9.05
N PRO A 154 35.50 5.30 -9.02
CA PRO A 154 36.27 5.55 -7.79
C PRO A 154 35.54 6.35 -6.69
N TRP A 155 35.99 6.13 -5.46
CA TRP A 155 35.55 6.80 -4.24
C TRP A 155 36.05 8.25 -4.16
N ILE A 156 35.26 9.15 -3.55
CA ILE A 156 35.72 10.45 -3.05
C ILE A 156 35.30 10.58 -1.57
N ARG A 157 36.17 11.17 -0.75
CA ARG A 157 35.98 11.31 0.71
C ARG A 157 34.84 12.27 1.04
N GLY A 158 34.10 11.97 2.11
CA GLY A 158 33.03 12.82 2.63
C GLY A 158 33.55 14.01 3.47
N GLY A 159 32.63 14.90 3.84
CA GLY A 159 32.85 16.01 4.77
C GLY A 159 31.58 16.30 5.58
N ALA A 160 31.75 16.71 6.85
CA ALA A 160 30.65 17.00 7.77
C ALA A 160 29.95 18.35 7.46
N GLY A 161 28.76 18.57 8.02
CA GLY A 161 28.00 19.83 7.92
C GLY A 161 26.62 19.75 7.25
N VAL A 162 26.03 18.55 7.12
CA VAL A 162 24.65 18.35 6.61
C VAL A 162 23.63 18.23 7.75
N SER A 163 24.02 17.62 8.87
CA SER A 163 23.27 17.49 10.14
C SER A 163 22.67 18.82 10.60
N ASP A 164 23.55 19.78 10.87
CA ASP A 164 23.29 21.00 11.64
C ASP A 164 22.24 21.90 10.95
N ARG A 165 22.14 21.81 9.61
CA ARG A 165 21.18 22.56 8.80
C ARG A 165 19.82 21.87 8.66
N TRP A 166 19.79 20.55 8.71
CA TRP A 166 18.54 19.80 8.81
C TRP A 166 17.93 19.98 10.19
N GLU A 167 18.75 19.84 11.24
CA GLU A 167 18.38 20.09 12.64
C GLU A 167 17.83 21.51 12.81
N ALA A 168 18.56 22.55 12.39
CA ALA A 168 18.08 23.93 12.50
C ALA A 168 16.77 24.22 11.71
N ALA A 169 16.48 23.46 10.66
CA ALA A 169 15.23 23.58 9.89
C ALA A 169 14.06 22.84 10.57
N ALA A 170 14.32 21.65 11.12
CA ALA A 170 13.35 20.90 11.91
C ALA A 170 13.00 21.64 13.21
N GLU A 171 14.00 22.16 13.92
CA GLU A 171 13.81 22.92 15.16
C GLU A 171 13.02 24.22 14.94
N ALA A 172 13.20 24.86 13.77
CA ALA A 172 12.37 26.00 13.37
C ALA A 172 10.90 25.61 13.10
N GLN A 173 10.65 24.46 12.48
CA GLN A 173 9.28 23.97 12.26
C GLN A 173 8.61 23.55 13.57
N ILE A 174 9.31 22.81 14.43
CA ILE A 174 8.85 22.40 15.76
C ILE A 174 8.49 23.64 16.58
N ARG A 175 9.37 24.64 16.63
CA ARG A 175 9.11 25.90 17.34
C ARG A 175 7.92 26.66 16.77
N THR A 176 7.77 26.79 15.45
CA THR A 176 6.62 27.50 14.87
C THR A 176 5.30 26.75 15.10
N ALA A 177 5.30 25.42 15.18
CA ALA A 177 4.13 24.64 15.59
C ALA A 177 3.84 24.81 17.11
N GLN A 178 4.86 24.88 17.97
CA GLN A 178 4.71 25.22 19.39
C GLN A 178 4.18 26.66 19.60
N GLU A 179 4.70 27.64 18.86
CA GLU A 179 4.25 29.06 18.87
C GLU A 179 2.78 29.22 18.45
N ARG A 180 2.20 28.21 17.79
CA ARG A 180 0.78 28.15 17.37
C ARG A 180 -0.11 27.29 18.27
N GLY A 181 0.46 26.64 19.29
CA GLY A 181 -0.27 25.68 20.13
C GLY A 181 -0.60 24.36 19.43
N GLU A 182 0.06 24.00 18.32
CA GLU A 182 -0.16 22.72 17.63
C GLU A 182 0.28 21.50 18.48
N PHE A 183 1.02 21.75 19.58
CA PHE A 183 1.39 20.77 20.61
C PHE A 183 0.53 20.85 21.90
N ASP A 184 -0.38 21.82 22.01
CA ASP A 184 -1.23 21.96 23.19
C ASP A 184 -2.36 20.94 23.20
N ASN A 185 -2.71 20.43 24.39
CA ASN A 185 -3.80 19.46 24.58
C ASN A 185 -3.66 18.15 23.77
N LEU A 186 -2.46 17.79 23.32
CA LEU A 186 -2.21 16.53 22.59
C LEU A 186 -2.76 15.30 23.33
N PRO A 187 -3.29 14.28 22.63
CA PRO A 187 -3.79 13.05 23.26
C PRO A 187 -2.72 12.36 24.11
N GLY A 188 -2.89 12.43 25.44
CA GLY A 188 -1.92 11.89 26.41
C GLY A 188 -1.00 12.92 27.08
N ALA A 189 -1.04 14.19 26.67
CA ALA A 189 -0.32 15.27 27.35
C ALA A 189 -0.64 15.30 28.86
N GLY A 190 0.40 15.44 29.69
CA GLY A 190 0.29 15.42 31.16
C GLY A 190 -0.06 14.06 31.79
N ARG A 191 -0.36 13.01 31.01
CA ARG A 191 -0.63 11.66 31.53
C ARG A 191 0.66 10.85 31.70
N PRO A 192 0.70 9.86 32.61
CA PRO A 192 1.81 8.91 32.67
C PRO A 192 1.98 8.17 31.34
N LEU A 193 3.23 7.92 30.94
CA LEU A 193 3.54 7.08 29.77
C LEU A 193 2.94 5.68 29.96
N PRO A 194 2.23 5.12 28.95
CA PRO A 194 1.83 3.72 28.97
C PRO A 194 3.04 2.79 29.19
N GLY A 195 2.87 1.74 29.98
CA GLY A 195 3.98 0.83 30.33
C GLY A 195 5.00 1.38 31.32
N ARG A 196 4.82 2.57 31.92
CA ARG A 196 5.74 3.11 32.94
C ARG A 196 5.82 2.18 34.17
N GLY A 197 6.87 1.36 34.23
CA GLY A 197 7.13 0.39 35.28
C GLY A 197 7.10 -1.08 34.83
N THR A 198 6.75 -1.38 33.57
CA THR A 198 6.92 -2.73 33.02
C THR A 198 8.39 -2.97 32.59
N PRO A 199 8.84 -4.23 32.49
CA PRO A 199 10.11 -4.56 31.85
C PRO A 199 10.20 -3.98 30.43
N TYR A 200 11.43 -3.67 30.00
CA TYR A 200 11.69 -3.20 28.64
C TYR A 200 11.52 -4.35 27.63
N ASP A 201 10.72 -4.10 26.59
CA ASP A 201 10.39 -5.06 25.53
C ASP A 201 10.77 -4.43 24.19
N GLU A 202 11.77 -4.97 23.48
CA GLU A 202 12.24 -4.42 22.21
C GLU A 202 11.14 -4.37 21.12
N SER A 203 10.08 -5.18 21.26
CA SER A 203 8.93 -5.21 20.37
C SER A 203 7.80 -4.26 20.78
N TRP A 204 7.97 -3.41 21.80
CA TRP A 204 6.91 -2.53 22.34
C TRP A 204 6.23 -1.70 21.25
N TRP A 205 7.01 -1.08 20.37
CA TRP A 205 6.51 -0.18 19.33
C TRP A 205 5.70 -0.93 18.26
N ILE A 206 6.04 -2.19 17.97
CA ILE A 206 5.31 -3.05 17.04
C ILE A 206 3.97 -3.45 17.65
N LYS A 207 3.94 -3.83 18.93
CA LYS A 207 2.72 -4.18 19.66
C LYS A 207 1.76 -2.99 19.72
N SER A 208 2.24 -1.82 20.15
CA SER A 208 1.45 -0.59 20.17
C SER A 208 1.08 -0.05 18.78
N PHE A 209 1.77 -0.46 17.70
CA PHE A 209 1.34 -0.22 16.32
C PHE A 209 0.13 -1.11 15.98
N LEU A 210 0.25 -2.43 16.16
CA LEU A 210 -0.82 -3.39 15.84
C LEU A 210 -2.10 -3.13 16.65
N GLU A 211 -1.97 -2.81 17.94
CA GLU A 211 -3.11 -2.48 18.81
C GLU A 211 -3.86 -1.22 18.34
N ARG A 212 -3.11 -0.18 17.93
CA ARG A 212 -3.69 1.10 17.46
C ARG A 212 -4.36 0.95 16.10
N GLU A 213 -3.70 0.29 15.15
CA GLU A 213 -4.25 0.04 13.80
C GLU A 213 -5.24 -1.14 13.76
N LYS A 214 -5.49 -1.82 14.90
CA LYS A 214 -6.33 -3.02 15.05
C LYS A 214 -5.94 -4.18 14.12
N LEU A 215 -4.66 -4.26 13.78
CA LEU A 215 -4.11 -5.30 12.91
C LEU A 215 -3.98 -6.62 13.68
N PRO A 216 -4.26 -7.77 13.05
CA PRO A 216 -4.24 -9.05 13.74
C PRO A 216 -2.80 -9.46 14.08
N SER A 217 -2.61 -9.96 15.31
CA SER A 217 -1.30 -10.32 15.83
C SER A 217 -0.67 -11.57 15.17
N ASP A 218 -1.42 -12.29 14.32
CA ASP A 218 -0.86 -13.38 13.53
C ASP A 218 0.15 -12.89 12.47
N LEU A 219 0.15 -11.60 12.11
CA LEU A 219 1.17 -10.97 11.27
C LEU A 219 2.60 -11.00 11.85
N LEU A 220 2.77 -11.19 13.17
CA LEU A 220 4.09 -11.33 13.80
C LEU A 220 4.53 -12.78 14.02
N LEU A 221 3.72 -13.76 13.65
CA LEU A 221 4.06 -15.16 13.86
C LEU A 221 5.27 -15.57 13.00
N PRO A 222 6.28 -16.24 13.56
CA PRO A 222 7.34 -16.87 12.77
C PRO A 222 6.77 -17.78 11.69
N THR A 223 7.44 -17.84 10.54
CA THR A 223 7.01 -18.55 9.31
C THR A 223 6.30 -19.91 9.53
N PRO A 224 6.81 -20.85 10.36
CA PRO A 224 6.11 -22.13 10.53
C PRO A 224 4.80 -22.05 11.31
N LEU A 225 4.64 -21.06 12.20
CA LEU A 225 3.37 -20.79 12.89
C LEU A 225 2.36 -20.12 11.95
N LEU A 226 2.79 -19.23 11.05
CA LEU A 226 1.97 -18.72 9.94
C LEU A 226 1.48 -19.86 9.02
N LEU A 227 2.39 -20.73 8.58
CA LEU A 227 2.05 -21.87 7.72
C LEU A 227 1.06 -22.81 8.39
N ARG A 228 1.30 -23.17 9.67
CA ARG A 228 0.35 -23.96 10.46
C ARG A 228 -1.01 -23.27 10.59
N ARG A 229 -1.05 -21.97 10.87
CA ARG A 229 -2.29 -21.20 11.00
C ARG A 229 -3.07 -21.12 9.67
N ARG A 230 -2.37 -21.08 8.53
CA ARG A 230 -3.00 -21.16 7.20
C ARG A 230 -3.54 -22.57 6.92
N ILE A 231 -2.80 -23.64 7.26
CA ILE A 231 -3.29 -25.03 7.15
C ILE A 231 -4.57 -25.22 7.99
N GLU A 232 -4.59 -24.71 9.22
CA GLU A 232 -5.76 -24.76 10.11
C GLU A 232 -6.97 -23.99 9.55
N ARG A 233 -6.76 -22.93 8.75
CA ARG A 233 -7.81 -22.12 8.10
C ARG A 233 -8.25 -22.63 6.71
N VAL A 234 -7.60 -23.63 6.12
CA VAL A 234 -7.92 -24.14 4.77
C VAL A 234 -9.43 -24.39 4.56
N PRO A 235 -10.18 -25.03 5.49
CA PRO A 235 -11.61 -25.30 5.28
C PRO A 235 -12.47 -24.06 5.06
N ASP A 236 -12.15 -22.95 5.75
CA ASP A 236 -12.84 -21.66 5.59
C ASP A 236 -12.43 -20.97 4.29
N GLU A 237 -11.12 -20.94 4.02
CA GLU A 237 -10.51 -20.28 2.85
C GLU A 237 -10.99 -20.89 1.52
N VAL A 238 -11.22 -22.21 1.47
CA VAL A 238 -11.69 -22.89 0.26
C VAL A 238 -13.22 -22.95 0.13
N ARG A 239 -13.97 -22.65 1.19
CA ARG A 239 -15.44 -22.85 1.29
C ARG A 239 -16.20 -22.31 0.08
N ASP A 240 -15.90 -21.07 -0.27
CA ASP A 240 -16.65 -20.32 -1.28
C ASP A 240 -16.08 -20.47 -2.71
N LEU A 241 -14.96 -21.20 -2.87
CA LEU A 241 -14.39 -21.47 -4.19
C LEU A 241 -15.39 -22.22 -5.08
N PRO A 242 -15.47 -21.90 -6.38
CA PRO A 242 -16.54 -22.38 -7.25
C PRO A 242 -16.32 -23.81 -7.79
N THR A 243 -15.08 -24.30 -7.80
CA THR A 243 -14.73 -25.59 -8.42
C THR A 243 -13.66 -26.34 -7.62
N GLU A 244 -13.70 -27.67 -7.70
CA GLU A 244 -12.65 -28.54 -7.15
C GLU A 244 -11.26 -28.20 -7.68
N ALA A 245 -11.15 -27.79 -8.95
CA ALA A 245 -9.87 -27.37 -9.54
C ALA A 245 -9.28 -26.15 -8.81
N ALA A 246 -10.12 -25.19 -8.40
CA ALA A 246 -9.68 -24.06 -7.58
C ALA A 246 -9.26 -24.48 -6.17
N VAL A 247 -10.01 -25.40 -5.53
CA VAL A 247 -9.67 -25.97 -4.21
C VAL A 247 -8.31 -26.69 -4.25
N ARG A 248 -8.12 -27.57 -5.26
CA ARG A 248 -6.85 -28.28 -5.46
C ARG A 248 -5.69 -27.33 -5.77
N ALA A 249 -5.93 -26.26 -6.54
CA ALA A 249 -4.92 -25.24 -6.79
C ALA A 249 -4.53 -24.48 -5.52
N TYR A 250 -5.49 -24.07 -4.68
CA TYR A 250 -5.22 -23.43 -3.39
C TYR A 250 -4.36 -24.32 -2.48
N VAL A 251 -4.74 -25.59 -2.32
CA VAL A 251 -3.97 -26.55 -1.50
C VAL A 251 -2.59 -26.83 -2.09
N ALA A 252 -2.46 -26.95 -3.41
CA ALA A 252 -1.16 -27.11 -4.07
C ALA A 252 -0.25 -25.89 -3.85
N ASP A 253 -0.79 -24.67 -3.94
CA ASP A 253 -0.04 -23.43 -3.73
C ASP A 253 0.45 -23.31 -2.28
N LEU A 254 -0.42 -23.53 -1.28
CA LEU A 254 -0.03 -23.58 0.14
C LEU A 254 1.01 -24.69 0.40
N ASN A 255 0.84 -25.87 -0.22
CA ASN A 255 1.80 -26.97 -0.07
C ASN A 255 3.16 -26.66 -0.70
N ARG A 256 3.25 -25.82 -1.73
CA ARG A 256 4.54 -25.32 -2.24
C ARG A 256 5.25 -24.44 -1.21
N GLU A 257 4.52 -23.59 -0.48
CA GLU A 257 5.10 -22.78 0.60
C GLU A 257 5.61 -23.66 1.76
N VAL A 258 4.80 -24.63 2.19
CA VAL A 258 5.18 -25.60 3.24
C VAL A 258 6.41 -26.40 2.84
N VAL A 259 6.47 -26.91 1.61
CA VAL A 259 7.64 -27.65 1.09
C VAL A 259 8.86 -26.75 0.89
N ALA A 260 8.68 -25.47 0.57
CA ALA A 260 9.78 -24.51 0.50
C ALA A 260 10.41 -24.25 1.88
N TRP A 261 9.58 -24.06 2.93
CA TRP A 261 10.07 -23.93 4.30
C TRP A 261 10.70 -25.24 4.81
N LEU A 262 10.10 -26.41 4.57
CA LEU A 262 10.67 -27.70 4.97
C LEU A 262 12.06 -28.00 4.34
N ARG A 263 12.39 -27.38 3.21
CA ARG A 263 13.71 -27.48 2.56
C ARG A 263 14.75 -26.52 3.12
N ASN A 264 14.33 -25.45 3.82
CA ASN A 264 15.20 -24.45 4.41
C ASN A 264 14.52 -23.83 5.65
N PRO A 265 14.39 -24.61 6.75
CA PRO A 265 13.51 -24.24 7.86
C PRO A 265 14.08 -23.10 8.69
N THR A 266 13.34 -21.99 8.75
CA THR A 266 13.64 -20.82 9.57
C THR A 266 12.70 -20.70 10.78
N GLY A 267 13.22 -20.19 11.90
CA GLY A 267 12.45 -19.95 13.11
C GLY A 267 12.24 -21.20 14.00
N PRO A 268 11.20 -21.18 14.87
CA PRO A 268 10.93 -22.25 15.82
C PRO A 268 10.71 -23.62 15.16
N GLN A 269 11.33 -24.65 15.71
CA GLN A 269 11.21 -26.01 15.20
C GLN A 269 9.87 -26.63 15.64
N VAL A 270 8.87 -26.57 14.75
CA VAL A 270 7.53 -27.13 14.96
C VAL A 270 7.11 -27.98 13.76
N VAL A 271 6.27 -28.99 14.00
CA VAL A 271 5.76 -29.87 12.93
C VAL A 271 4.76 -29.11 12.07
N VAL A 272 5.14 -28.84 10.82
CA VAL A 272 4.26 -28.35 9.74
C VAL A 272 4.17 -29.46 8.68
N ARG A 273 2.95 -29.86 8.31
CA ARG A 273 2.70 -30.89 7.28
C ARG A 273 1.93 -30.28 6.10
N PRO A 274 2.22 -30.65 4.85
CA PRO A 274 1.36 -30.33 3.72
C PRO A 274 -0.08 -30.82 3.97
N ALA A 275 -1.08 -30.04 3.56
CA ALA A 275 -2.48 -30.40 3.66
C ALA A 275 -2.86 -31.42 2.57
N ASN A 276 -3.69 -32.41 2.90
CA ASN A 276 -4.15 -33.40 1.92
C ASN A 276 -5.25 -32.80 1.04
N ALA A 277 -4.98 -32.68 -0.27
CA ALA A 277 -5.91 -32.08 -1.22
C ALA A 277 -7.21 -32.88 -1.37
N ASP A 278 -7.18 -34.21 -1.25
CA ASP A 278 -8.38 -35.04 -1.40
C ASP A 278 -9.31 -34.97 -0.18
N GLU A 279 -8.75 -34.91 1.03
CA GLU A 279 -9.51 -34.65 2.27
C GLU A 279 -10.17 -33.25 2.24
N VAL A 280 -9.44 -32.23 1.82
CA VAL A 280 -9.95 -30.86 1.70
C VAL A 280 -11.07 -30.77 0.65
N VAL A 281 -10.91 -31.40 -0.51
CA VAL A 281 -11.95 -31.47 -1.55
C VAL A 281 -13.19 -32.23 -1.06
N ALA A 282 -13.01 -33.35 -0.34
CA ALA A 282 -14.13 -34.10 0.22
C ALA A 282 -14.92 -33.28 1.25
N GLY A 283 -14.22 -32.58 2.15
CA GLY A 283 -14.84 -31.66 3.12
C GLY A 283 -15.59 -30.50 2.44
N TRP A 284 -14.99 -29.90 1.41
CA TRP A 284 -15.60 -28.83 0.60
C TRP A 284 -16.87 -29.29 -0.13
N ARG A 285 -16.86 -30.44 -0.82
CA ARG A 285 -18.05 -31.00 -1.48
C ARG A 285 -19.16 -31.24 -0.47
N ALA A 286 -18.87 -31.95 0.62
CA ALA A 286 -19.86 -32.27 1.64
C ALA A 286 -20.44 -31.01 2.34
N ALA A 287 -19.67 -29.93 2.47
CA ALA A 287 -20.18 -28.65 2.97
C ALA A 287 -21.17 -27.99 1.99
N ARG A 288 -20.87 -28.02 0.68
CA ARG A 288 -21.76 -27.48 -0.36
C ARG A 288 -23.02 -28.31 -0.53
N GLU A 289 -22.93 -29.64 -0.40
CA GLU A 289 -24.08 -30.55 -0.40
C GLU A 289 -25.04 -30.27 0.76
N ARG A 290 -24.52 -30.06 1.98
CA ARG A 290 -25.32 -29.63 3.15
C ARG A 290 -26.00 -28.28 2.91
N ALA A 291 -25.23 -27.26 2.51
CA ALA A 291 -25.77 -25.93 2.25
C ALA A 291 -26.84 -25.92 1.13
N HIS A 292 -26.69 -26.78 0.11
CA HIS A 292 -27.70 -26.96 -0.93
C HIS A 292 -28.96 -27.65 -0.40
N ALA A 293 -28.82 -28.73 0.39
CA ALA A 293 -29.95 -29.42 1.01
C ALA A 293 -30.73 -28.50 1.98
N GLU A 294 -30.02 -27.69 2.78
CA GLU A 294 -30.59 -26.67 3.65
C GLU A 294 -31.34 -25.59 2.85
N ALA A 295 -30.77 -25.09 1.77
CA ALA A 295 -31.43 -24.12 0.89
C ALA A 295 -32.69 -24.70 0.22
N VAL A 296 -32.66 -25.97 -0.22
CA VAL A 296 -33.83 -26.67 -0.78
C VAL A 296 -34.90 -26.92 0.28
N ALA A 297 -34.52 -27.25 1.51
CA ALA A 297 -35.45 -27.39 2.64
C ALA A 297 -36.09 -26.05 3.01
N ALA A 298 -35.30 -24.97 3.08
CA ALA A 298 -35.81 -23.62 3.33
C ALA A 298 -36.77 -23.15 2.23
N ALA A 299 -36.43 -23.39 0.95
CA ALA A 299 -37.30 -23.05 -0.19
C ALA A 299 -38.62 -23.84 -0.18
N ARG A 300 -38.63 -25.09 0.30
CA ARG A 300 -39.86 -25.90 0.49
C ARG A 300 -40.68 -25.48 1.71
N SER A 301 -40.04 -24.94 2.74
CA SER A 301 -40.68 -24.44 3.97
C SER A 301 -41.12 -22.97 3.88
N ALA A 302 -40.72 -22.26 2.83
CA ALA A 302 -41.12 -20.87 2.61
C ALA A 302 -42.64 -20.78 2.41
N PRO A 303 -43.36 -19.90 3.14
CA PRO A 303 -44.79 -19.73 2.94
C PRO A 303 -45.05 -19.22 1.51
N GLY A 304 -45.98 -19.88 0.80
CA GLY A 304 -46.34 -19.51 -0.56
C GLY A 304 -46.76 -18.04 -0.66
N PRO A 305 -46.54 -17.39 -1.82
CA PRO A 305 -46.75 -15.95 -1.97
C PRO A 305 -48.18 -15.57 -1.57
N GLN A 306 -48.30 -14.77 -0.51
CA GLN A 306 -49.59 -14.31 -0.01
C GLN A 306 -50.26 -13.45 -1.09
N HIS A 307 -51.27 -14.02 -1.75
CA HIS A 307 -52.00 -13.36 -2.82
C HIS A 307 -52.92 -12.29 -2.23
N GLY A 308 -52.34 -11.14 -1.87
CA GLY A 308 -53.09 -9.93 -1.53
C GLY A 308 -54.13 -9.63 -2.63
N PRO A 309 -55.36 -9.23 -2.26
CA PRO A 309 -56.48 -9.19 -3.20
C PRO A 309 -56.16 -8.30 -4.40
N ARG A 310 -56.13 -8.92 -5.59
CA ARG A 310 -55.79 -8.26 -6.86
C ARG A 310 -56.67 -7.03 -7.08
N ARG A 311 -56.11 -5.83 -6.86
CA ARG A 311 -56.77 -4.56 -7.20
C ARG A 311 -57.05 -4.56 -8.70
N ARG A 312 -58.33 -4.75 -9.03
CA ARG A 312 -58.84 -4.87 -10.41
C ARG A 312 -58.79 -3.49 -11.07
N TRP A 313 -57.69 -3.21 -11.77
CA TRP A 313 -57.52 -1.99 -12.57
C TRP A 313 -58.63 -1.90 -13.63
N GLN A 314 -59.58 -1.00 -13.41
CA GLN A 314 -60.68 -0.76 -14.33
C GLN A 314 -60.21 0.23 -15.41
N TRP A 315 -59.91 -0.29 -16.60
CA TRP A 315 -59.60 0.54 -17.76
C TRP A 315 -60.87 1.26 -18.24
N PRO A 316 -60.90 2.59 -18.32
CA PRO A 316 -62.07 3.32 -18.78
C PRO A 316 -62.24 3.19 -20.30
N TRP A 317 -63.19 2.37 -20.73
CA TRP A 317 -63.57 2.25 -22.14
C TRP A 317 -64.08 3.59 -22.68
N ARG A 318 -63.33 4.20 -23.60
CA ARG A 318 -63.83 5.30 -24.44
C ARG A 318 -64.47 4.71 -25.70
N GLY A 319 -65.79 4.59 -25.70
CA GLY A 319 -66.55 4.23 -26.90
C GLY A 319 -66.40 5.31 -27.99
N PRO A 320 -66.49 4.94 -29.28
CA PRO A 320 -66.36 5.89 -30.38
C PRO A 320 -67.57 6.83 -30.43
N ARG A 321 -67.32 8.15 -30.45
CA ARG A 321 -68.35 9.12 -30.84
C ARG A 321 -68.55 9.05 -32.36
N ARG A 322 -69.81 8.88 -32.77
CA ARG A 322 -70.29 9.15 -34.14
C ARG A 322 -70.56 10.66 -34.29
N SER A 323 -70.85 11.06 -35.54
CA SER A 323 -71.07 12.42 -36.07
C SER A 323 -69.89 13.35 -35.86
#